data_AF-A0A3Q7EZE7-F1
#
_entry.id   AF-A0A3Q7EZE7-F1
#
_cell.length_a   1.000
_cell.length_b   1.000
_cell.length_c   1.000
_cell.angle_alpha   90.00
_cell.angle_beta   90.00
_cell.angle_gamma   90.00
#
_symmetry.space_group_name_H-M   'P 1'
#
loop_
_entity.id
_entity.type
_entity.pdbx_description
1 polymer ?
#
loop_
_entity_poly.entity_id
_entity_poly.type
_entity_poly.pdbx_seq_one_letter_code
_entity_poly.pdbx_strand_id
1 'polypeptide(L)'
;MLKLLGQARLPLVLGHGFGTDQSVWKHLIPYLIDDYRVVLYDNMGSGSTNPDSFDFERYAYDLFAILEDLQIDSCIYLGHSLSSMTGVVASIFRPHLFSKLILLSASPRFINSDEYYGGFEKEDID
;
A
#
# COMPACT_ATOMS: atom_id res chain seq x y z
N MET A 1 1.06 12.74 2.68
CA MET A 1 1.33 13.73 1.62
C MET A 1 1.28 13.03 0.26
N LEU A 2 0.64 13.61 -0.76
CA LEU A 2 0.56 13.02 -2.11
C LEU A 2 1.67 13.57 -3.01
N LYS A 3 2.36 12.70 -3.77
CA LYS A 3 3.42 13.07 -4.72
C LYS A 3 3.28 12.32 -6.04
N LEU A 4 3.46 13.03 -7.14
CA LEU A 4 3.42 12.50 -8.50
C LEU A 4 4.78 12.68 -9.17
N LEU A 5 5.29 11.62 -9.81
CA LEU A 5 6.56 11.63 -10.53
C LEU A 5 6.44 10.87 -11.87
N GLY A 6 7.35 11.16 -12.79
CA GLY A 6 7.32 10.60 -14.14
C GLY A 6 6.29 11.26 -15.05
N GLN A 7 6.44 11.05 -16.36
CA GLN A 7 5.55 11.60 -17.41
C GLN A 7 4.91 10.50 -18.27
N ALA A 8 5.21 9.23 -18.00
CA ALA A 8 4.61 8.11 -18.71
C ALA A 8 3.10 8.02 -18.46
N ARG A 9 2.38 7.20 -19.24
CA ARG A 9 0.92 7.06 -19.11
C ARG A 9 0.50 6.00 -18.10
N LEU A 10 1.37 5.01 -17.83
CA LEU A 10 1.02 3.84 -17.01
C LEU A 10 1.14 4.17 -15.51
N PRO A 11 0.05 4.17 -14.73
CA PRO A 11 0.10 4.52 -13.31
C PRO A 11 0.71 3.39 -12.46
N LEU A 12 1.69 3.74 -11.63
CA LEU A 12 2.28 2.86 -10.62
C LEU A 12 2.13 3.51 -9.25
N VAL A 13 1.28 2.92 -8.41
CA VAL A 13 0.95 3.45 -7.09
C VAL A 13 1.77 2.72 -6.04
N LEU A 14 2.48 3.47 -5.19
CA LEU A 14 3.39 2.94 -4.18
C LEU A 14 2.87 3.23 -2.76
N GLY A 15 2.47 2.19 -2.03
CA GLY A 15 2.02 2.27 -0.63
C GLY A 15 3.10 1.79 0.35
N HIS A 16 3.36 2.54 1.41
CA HIS A 16 4.42 2.24 2.38
C HIS A 16 3.90 1.47 3.62
N GLY A 17 4.82 0.85 4.36
CA GLY A 17 4.49 0.09 5.58
C GLY A 17 4.34 0.99 6.82
N PHE A 18 3.98 0.39 7.95
CA PHE A 18 3.98 1.07 9.25
C PHE A 18 5.38 1.54 9.66
N GLY A 19 5.46 2.64 10.41
CA GLY A 19 6.73 3.19 10.93
C GLY A 19 7.61 3.89 9.88
N THR A 20 7.12 4.06 8.66
CA THR A 20 7.82 4.78 7.59
C THR A 20 6.85 5.70 6.84
N ASP A 21 7.33 6.28 5.74
CA ASP A 21 6.61 7.15 4.83
C ASP A 21 7.03 6.86 3.37
N GLN A 22 6.52 7.60 2.41
CA GLN A 22 6.84 7.42 0.99
C GLN A 22 8.35 7.50 0.64
N SER A 23 9.20 8.05 1.50
CA SER A 23 10.65 8.13 1.28
C SER A 23 11.34 6.78 1.27
N VAL A 24 10.70 5.72 1.78
CA VAL A 24 11.18 4.33 1.67
C VAL A 24 11.47 3.94 0.20
N TRP A 25 10.74 4.55 -0.74
CA TRP A 25 10.86 4.28 -2.16
C TRP A 25 11.98 5.06 -2.87
N LYS A 26 12.73 5.93 -2.17
CA LYS A 26 13.71 6.85 -2.79
C LYS A 26 14.75 6.17 -3.67
N HIS A 27 15.12 4.93 -3.36
CA HIS A 27 16.10 4.16 -4.13
C HIS A 27 15.50 3.42 -5.32
N LEU A 28 14.18 3.18 -5.31
CA LEU A 28 13.48 2.51 -6.40
C LEU A 28 12.99 3.52 -7.46
N ILE A 29 12.54 4.70 -7.03
CA ILE A 29 11.96 5.74 -7.90
C ILE A 29 12.82 6.06 -9.15
N PRO A 30 14.15 6.25 -9.06
CA PRO A 30 14.96 6.59 -10.24
C PRO A 30 14.88 5.57 -11.38
N TYR A 31 14.55 4.31 -11.08
CA TYR A 31 14.43 3.23 -12.06
C TYR A 31 13.01 3.05 -12.60
N LEU A 32 12.04 3.86 -12.14
CA LEU A 32 10.63 3.71 -12.49
C LEU A 32 10.07 4.90 -13.27
N ILE A 33 10.58 6.11 -13.03
CA ILE A 33 9.95 7.36 -13.51
C ILE A 33 10.00 7.56 -15.03
N ASP A 34 10.86 6.83 -15.73
CA ASP A 34 10.95 6.86 -17.20
C ASP A 34 9.81 6.04 -17.85
N ASP A 35 9.38 4.96 -17.19
CA ASP A 35 8.39 4.01 -17.73
C ASP A 35 6.98 4.17 -17.11
N TYR A 36 6.89 4.75 -15.91
CA TYR A 36 5.65 4.83 -15.14
C TYR A 36 5.35 6.25 -14.65
N ARG A 37 4.04 6.56 -14.56
CA ARG A 37 3.53 7.67 -13.74
C ARG A 37 3.47 7.20 -12.30
N VAL A 38 4.49 7.51 -11.52
CA VAL A 38 4.62 7.05 -10.14
C VAL A 38 3.79 7.93 -9.22
N VAL A 39 2.86 7.31 -8.50
CA VAL A 39 2.03 7.94 -7.46
C VAL A 39 2.50 7.45 -6.11
N LEU A 40 2.94 8.38 -5.26
CA LEU A 40 3.31 8.10 -3.88
C LEU A 40 2.36 8.82 -2.94
N TYR A 41 1.97 8.14 -1.87
CA TYR A 41 1.12 8.72 -0.84
C TYR A 41 1.57 8.20 0.52
N ASP A 42 1.28 8.99 1.55
CA ASP A 42 1.45 8.52 2.93
C ASP A 42 0.10 8.06 3.47
N ASN A 43 0.07 6.87 4.08
CA ASN A 43 -1.15 6.34 4.70
C ASN A 43 -1.58 7.25 5.87
N MET A 44 -2.90 7.39 6.05
CA MET A 44 -3.47 8.10 7.20
C MET A 44 -3.00 7.45 8.52
N GLY A 45 -2.09 8.13 9.22
CA GLY A 45 -1.52 7.65 10.48
C GLY A 45 -0.04 7.31 10.47
N SER A 46 0.69 7.67 9.40
CA SER A 46 2.12 7.97 9.52
C SER A 46 2.30 9.23 10.40
N GLY A 47 2.31 9.07 11.72
CA GLY A 47 2.32 10.17 12.70
C GLY A 47 1.42 9.92 13.93
N SER A 48 1.00 10.99 14.61
CA SER A 48 0.31 11.01 15.91
C SER A 48 -1.18 10.62 15.88
N THR A 49 -1.54 9.50 15.26
CA THR A 49 -2.93 9.01 15.25
C THR A 49 -3.12 7.83 16.18
N ASN A 50 -4.34 7.74 16.75
CA ASN A 50 -4.74 6.69 17.69
C ASN A 50 -4.52 5.28 17.10
N PRO A 51 -3.70 4.41 17.74
CA PRO A 51 -3.42 3.05 17.27
C PRO A 51 -4.68 2.18 17.07
N ASP A 52 -5.78 2.48 17.77
CA ASP A 52 -7.05 1.75 17.65
C ASP A 52 -7.79 2.01 16.32
N SER A 53 -7.26 2.87 15.46
CA SER A 53 -7.90 3.27 14.19
C SER A 53 -7.39 2.48 12.98
N PHE A 54 -6.65 1.40 13.21
CA PHE A 54 -6.05 0.59 12.15
C PHE A 54 -7.10 -0.33 11.50
N ASP A 55 -7.57 0.07 10.32
CA ASP A 55 -8.61 -0.63 9.56
C ASP A 55 -8.24 -0.66 8.08
N PHE A 56 -8.06 -1.86 7.52
CA PHE A 56 -7.72 -2.05 6.12
C PHE A 56 -8.81 -1.57 5.16
N GLU A 57 -10.08 -1.62 5.54
CA GLU A 57 -11.17 -1.09 4.72
C GLU A 57 -11.03 0.43 4.61
N ARG A 58 -10.77 1.11 5.73
CA ARG A 58 -10.55 2.55 5.73
C ARG A 58 -9.36 2.95 4.86
N TYR A 59 -8.24 2.22 4.95
CA TYR A 59 -7.10 2.47 4.07
C TYR A 59 -7.42 2.21 2.59
N ALA A 60 -8.28 1.24 2.29
CA ALA A 60 -8.75 1.00 0.92
C ALA A 60 -9.61 2.16 0.42
N TYR A 61 -10.48 2.73 1.25
CA TYR A 61 -11.26 3.92 0.89
C TYR A 61 -10.40 5.16 0.66
N ASP A 62 -9.38 5.38 1.50
CA ASP A 62 -8.42 6.47 1.28
C ASP A 62 -7.65 6.29 -0.04
N LEU A 63 -7.26 5.05 -0.36
CA LEU A 63 -6.66 4.73 -1.65
C LEU A 63 -7.62 5.01 -2.82
N PHE A 64 -8.91 4.66 -2.70
CA PHE A 64 -9.88 4.98 -3.74
C PHE A 64 -10.04 6.48 -3.97
N ALA A 65 -10.11 7.28 -2.90
CA ALA A 65 -10.18 8.73 -3.01
C ALA A 65 -8.97 9.29 -3.78
N ILE A 66 -7.76 8.79 -3.50
CA ILE A 66 -6.55 9.18 -4.24
C ILE A 66 -6.64 8.82 -5.72
N LEU A 67 -7.11 7.61 -6.05
CA LEU A 67 -7.26 7.17 -7.44
C LEU A 67 -8.32 7.99 -8.19
N GLU A 68 -9.44 8.30 -7.54
CA GLU A 68 -10.51 9.15 -8.09
C GLU A 68 -10.03 10.57 -8.35
N ASP A 69 -9.37 11.21 -7.37
CA ASP A 69 -8.83 12.57 -7.50
C ASP A 69 -7.80 12.69 -8.63
N LEU A 70 -7.04 11.61 -8.88
CA LEU A 70 -6.04 11.54 -9.93
C LEU A 70 -6.57 11.04 -11.28
N GLN A 71 -7.87 10.70 -11.34
CA GLN A 71 -8.54 10.13 -12.51
C GLN A 71 -7.82 8.89 -13.03
N ILE A 72 -7.47 7.97 -12.13
CA ILE A 72 -6.81 6.71 -12.44
C ILE A 72 -7.85 5.59 -12.45
N ASP A 73 -8.16 5.09 -13.65
CA ASP A 73 -9.15 4.02 -13.84
C ASP A 73 -8.54 2.61 -13.74
N SER A 74 -7.21 2.49 -13.84
CA SER A 74 -6.47 1.24 -13.64
C SER A 74 -4.99 1.51 -13.36
N CYS A 75 -4.39 0.81 -12.40
CA CYS A 75 -3.00 0.96 -12.02
C CYS A 75 -2.30 -0.37 -11.77
N ILE A 76 -0.97 -0.33 -11.68
CA ILE A 76 -0.19 -1.32 -10.95
C ILE A 76 -0.06 -0.79 -9.52
N TYR A 77 -0.41 -1.60 -8.53
CA TYR A 77 -0.24 -1.24 -7.13
C TYR A 77 0.91 -2.02 -6.51
N LEU A 78 1.85 -1.32 -5.90
CA LEU A 78 2.96 -1.90 -5.15
C LEU A 78 2.82 -1.49 -3.68
N GLY A 79 2.49 -2.47 -2.84
CA GLY A 79 2.34 -2.29 -1.40
C GLY A 79 3.52 -2.90 -0.65
N HIS A 80 4.04 -2.17 0.34
CA HIS A 80 4.98 -2.71 1.32
C HIS A 80 4.27 -3.03 2.64
N SER A 81 4.54 -4.22 3.20
CA SER A 81 4.04 -4.64 4.51
C SER A 81 2.51 -4.47 4.61
N LEU A 82 2.01 -3.67 5.55
CA LEU A 82 0.59 -3.41 5.75
C LEU A 82 -0.13 -2.87 4.51
N SER A 83 0.50 -1.99 3.73
CA SER A 83 -0.09 -1.50 2.48
C SER A 83 -0.34 -2.61 1.46
N SER A 84 0.39 -3.72 1.55
CA SER A 84 0.10 -4.91 0.72
C SER A 84 -1.32 -5.41 0.96
N MET A 85 -1.74 -5.50 2.22
CA MET A 85 -3.08 -5.97 2.58
C MET A 85 -4.14 -4.93 2.26
N THR A 86 -3.84 -3.63 2.39
CA THR A 86 -4.69 -2.56 1.86
C THR A 86 -4.97 -2.75 0.37
N GLY A 87 -3.94 -3.00 -0.44
CA GLY A 87 -4.10 -3.26 -1.88
C GLY A 87 -4.93 -4.50 -2.18
N VAL A 88 -4.74 -5.58 -1.43
CA VAL A 88 -5.54 -6.81 -1.55
C VAL A 88 -7.02 -6.53 -1.25
N VAL A 89 -7.32 -5.91 -0.10
CA VAL A 89 -8.69 -5.56 0.30
C VAL A 89 -9.32 -4.59 -0.72
N ALA A 90 -8.60 -3.57 -1.15
CA ALA A 90 -9.05 -2.61 -2.16
C ALA A 90 -9.39 -3.31 -3.50
N SER A 91 -8.57 -4.28 -3.91
CA SER A 91 -8.81 -5.03 -5.14
C SER A 91 -10.05 -5.93 -5.08
N ILE A 92 -10.47 -6.38 -3.89
CA ILE A 92 -11.71 -7.15 -3.73
C ILE A 92 -12.92 -6.23 -3.95
N PHE A 93 -12.89 -5.02 -3.39
CA PHE A 93 -13.99 -4.06 -3.54
C PHE A 93 -14.08 -3.47 -4.95
N ARG A 94 -12.95 -3.15 -5.59
CA ARG A 94 -12.90 -2.50 -6.91
C ARG A 94 -11.80 -3.11 -7.80
N PRO A 95 -11.97 -4.35 -8.27
CA PRO A 95 -10.91 -5.08 -9.00
C PRO A 95 -10.46 -4.41 -10.29
N HIS A 96 -11.35 -3.67 -10.97
CA HIS A 96 -11.05 -2.99 -12.23
C HIS A 96 -9.95 -1.91 -12.10
N LEU A 97 -9.78 -1.34 -10.91
CA LEU A 97 -8.74 -0.33 -10.64
C LEU A 97 -7.33 -0.93 -10.58
N PHE A 98 -7.18 -2.25 -10.54
CA PHE A 98 -5.90 -2.92 -10.31
C PHE A 98 -5.59 -3.91 -11.44
N SER A 99 -4.67 -3.55 -12.31
CA SER A 99 -4.12 -4.45 -13.33
C SER A 99 -3.16 -5.49 -12.75
N LYS A 100 -2.51 -5.15 -11.62
CA LYS A 100 -1.55 -6.01 -10.91
C LYS A 100 -1.36 -5.52 -9.48
N LEU A 101 -1.19 -6.46 -8.55
CA LEU A 101 -0.69 -6.21 -7.20
C LEU A 101 0.73 -6.77 -7.05
N ILE A 102 1.65 -5.95 -6.54
CA ILE A 102 3.02 -6.32 -6.18
C ILE A 102 3.12 -6.16 -4.67
N LEU A 103 3.30 -7.27 -3.96
CA LEU A 103 3.27 -7.31 -2.49
C LEU A 103 4.70 -7.53 -1.97
N LEU A 104 5.25 -6.54 -1.27
CA LEU A 104 6.61 -6.58 -0.73
C LEU A 104 6.57 -6.73 0.79
N SER A 105 7.19 -7.78 1.33
CA SER A 105 7.21 -8.07 2.77
C SER A 105 5.81 -8.15 3.39
N ALA A 106 4.86 -8.71 2.63
CA ALA A 106 3.46 -8.79 3.00
C ALA A 106 3.19 -9.93 3.98
N SER A 107 2.31 -9.69 4.95
CA SER A 107 1.75 -10.74 5.79
C SER A 107 0.25 -10.46 6.01
N PRO A 108 -0.63 -11.45 5.85
CA PRO A 108 -2.05 -11.30 6.17
C PRO A 108 -2.31 -11.29 7.68
N ARG A 109 -1.36 -11.79 8.48
CA ARG A 109 -1.50 -11.88 9.93
C ARG A 109 -0.12 -12.03 10.61
N PHE A 110 0.15 -11.23 11.63
CA PHE A 110 1.44 -11.25 12.32
C PHE A 110 1.60 -12.41 13.30
N ILE A 111 0.54 -12.85 13.98
CA ILE A 111 0.61 -13.89 15.01
C ILE A 111 -0.03 -15.16 14.48
N ASN A 112 0.60 -16.31 14.72
CA ASN A 112 0.02 -17.61 14.43
C ASN A 112 -1.33 -17.82 15.15
N SER A 113 -2.13 -18.74 14.61
CA SER A 113 -3.37 -19.23 15.22
C SER A 113 -3.65 -20.64 14.75
N ASP A 114 -4.63 -21.30 15.35
CA ASP A 114 -5.04 -22.67 14.96
C ASP A 114 -5.35 -22.81 13.46
N GLU A 115 -5.82 -21.73 12.82
CA GLU A 115 -6.18 -21.71 11.39
C GLU A 115 -5.15 -21.01 10.50
N TYR A 116 -4.07 -20.46 11.05
CA TYR A 116 -3.05 -19.72 10.28
C TYR A 116 -1.64 -19.93 10.86
N TYR A 117 -0.76 -20.48 10.03
CA TYR A 117 0.66 -20.67 10.32
C TYR A 117 1.49 -19.90 9.29
N GLY A 118 2.42 -19.06 9.76
CA GLY A 118 3.27 -18.21 8.91
C GLY A 118 3.59 -16.83 9.49
N GLY A 119 3.05 -16.52 10.66
CA GLY A 119 3.44 -15.38 11.49
C GLY A 119 4.44 -15.78 12.58
N PHE A 120 4.62 -14.88 13.54
CA PHE A 120 5.36 -15.07 14.77
C PHE A 120 4.59 -15.97 15.74
N GLU A 121 5.32 -16.74 16.55
CA GLU A 121 4.75 -17.27 17.78
C GLU A 121 4.49 -16.12 18.75
N LYS A 122 3.54 -16.30 19.68
CA LYS A 122 3.19 -15.24 20.61
C LYS A 122 4.38 -14.86 21.49
N GLU A 123 5.19 -15.84 21.85
CA GLU A 123 6.40 -15.69 22.66
C GLU A 123 7.53 -14.93 21.93
N ASP A 124 7.48 -14.81 20.60
CA ASP A 124 8.50 -14.09 19.83
C ASP A 124 8.34 -12.56 19.87
N ILE A 125 7.18 -12.06 20.32
CA ILE A 125 6.78 -10.64 20.23
C ILE A 125 6.31 -10.03 21.55
N ASP A 126 6.34 -10.79 22.65
CA ASP A 126 6.13 -10.34 24.04
C ASP A 126 7.48 -9.93 24.70
#